data_AF-A0A2H5WQM2-F1
#
_entry.id   AF-A0A2H5WQM2-F1
#
_cell.length_a   1.000
_cell.length_b   1.000
_cell.length_c   1.000
_cell.angle_alpha   90.00
_cell.angle_beta   90.00
_cell.angle_gamma   90.00
#
_symmetry.space_group_name_H-M   'P 1'
#
loop_
_entity.id
_entity.type
_entity.pdbx_description
1 polymer ?
#
loop_
_entity_poly.entity_id
_entity_poly.type
_entity_poly.pdbx_seq_one_letter_code
_entity_poly.pdbx_strand_id
1 'polypeptide(L)'
;MQVRFIIPDDVAVCAQIVQDAPIPLAQPREKAWHPLFAGGHATGVVVEDGGQVIAFGMSLFISEELRQAIITAPNPISPLLFPPYPQNGILRRSKRAAQDAILQAHRDSGLNLVGLYGWREEYADCPALRQVLYQSFHLVHRGYHLASFLKEVYGDREREAYKRLGLECYKAPDKYNPHLRRYCPYLVGIERSQVSLEDRTADLFQPSAPQLHLGNLQRSIIQLAWLCRINNAQIAECLEMQEATVQWHWAEMCRQHPQHFCCQSQENGRRGRGAVMRYVAAHPEVMYPLEIPKLFYKKPELARRYPLCLI
;
A
#
# COMPACT_ATOMS: atom_id res chain seq x y z
N MET A 1 3.08 20.24 3.99
CA MET A 1 2.90 18.87 3.47
C MET A 1 2.31 17.95 4.53
N GLN A 2 1.12 17.40 4.28
CA GLN A 2 0.41 16.41 5.10
C GLN A 2 0.23 15.14 4.26
N VAL A 3 0.22 13.95 4.88
CA VAL A 3 -0.02 12.68 4.18
C VAL A 3 -1.28 12.01 4.73
N ARG A 4 -2.14 11.51 3.84
CA ARG A 4 -3.32 10.72 4.20
C ARG A 4 -3.63 9.69 3.13
N PHE A 5 -4.49 8.71 3.43
CA PHE A 5 -4.99 7.79 2.41
C PHE A 5 -5.82 8.52 1.35
N ILE A 6 -5.82 7.96 0.13
CA ILE A 6 -6.67 8.40 -0.97
C ILE A 6 -8.15 8.27 -0.60
N ILE A 7 -8.93 9.31 -0.91
CA ILE A 7 -10.39 9.35 -0.84
C ILE A 7 -10.98 9.46 -2.26
N PRO A 8 -12.30 9.27 -2.47
CA PRO A 8 -12.91 9.34 -3.80
C PRO A 8 -12.59 10.62 -4.56
N ASP A 9 -12.61 11.77 -3.88
CA ASP A 9 -12.39 13.10 -4.47
C ASP A 9 -10.97 13.27 -5.06
N ASP A 10 -9.97 12.56 -4.52
CA ASP A 10 -8.58 12.67 -4.99
C ASP A 10 -8.36 11.95 -6.33
N VAL A 11 -9.17 10.93 -6.63
CA VAL A 11 -8.87 9.94 -7.69
C VAL A 11 -8.71 10.61 -9.05
N ALA A 12 -9.52 11.63 -9.35
CA ALA A 12 -9.41 12.41 -10.58
C ALA A 12 -8.10 13.23 -10.64
N VAL A 13 -7.68 13.85 -9.52
CA VAL A 13 -6.43 14.63 -9.44
C VAL A 13 -5.22 13.70 -9.55
N CYS A 14 -5.23 12.56 -8.84
CA CYS A 14 -4.19 11.55 -8.94
C CYS A 14 -4.07 11.01 -10.38
N ALA A 15 -5.18 10.78 -11.07
CA ALA A 15 -5.19 10.36 -12.47
C ALA A 15 -4.68 11.41 -13.47
N GLN A 16 -4.58 12.69 -13.08
CA GLN A 16 -4.02 13.78 -13.89
C GLN A 16 -2.52 13.98 -13.67
N ILE A 17 -2.02 13.79 -12.43
CA ILE A 17 -0.61 14.09 -12.05
C ILE A 17 0.32 12.85 -12.07
N VAL A 18 -0.27 11.70 -12.39
CA VAL A 18 0.40 10.40 -12.58
C VAL A 18 1.55 10.49 -13.59
N GLN A 19 2.71 9.95 -13.21
CA GLN A 19 3.84 9.80 -14.10
C GLN A 19 3.72 8.46 -14.83
N ASP A 20 2.98 8.42 -15.94
CA ASP A 20 3.01 7.28 -16.85
C ASP A 20 2.91 7.66 -18.33
N ALA A 21 3.13 6.67 -19.21
CA ALA A 21 2.97 6.84 -20.65
C ALA A 21 1.51 7.23 -21.00
N PRO A 22 1.28 8.27 -21.84
CA PRO A 22 -0.06 8.74 -22.20
C PRO A 22 -0.72 7.81 -23.25
N ILE A 23 -0.89 6.54 -22.89
CA ILE A 23 -1.52 5.52 -23.73
C ILE A 23 -3.03 5.66 -23.61
N PRO A 24 -3.77 5.74 -24.74
CA PRO A 24 -5.23 5.72 -24.71
C PRO A 24 -5.75 4.45 -24.01
N LEU A 25 -6.43 4.64 -22.87
CA LEU A 25 -7.14 3.57 -22.18
C LEU A 25 -8.57 3.49 -22.71
N ALA A 26 -9.13 2.27 -22.76
CA ALA A 26 -10.52 2.06 -23.21
C ALA A 26 -11.57 2.70 -22.27
N GLN A 27 -11.16 3.10 -21.07
CA GLN A 27 -11.97 3.81 -20.08
C GLN A 27 -11.11 4.89 -19.40
N PRO A 28 -11.69 6.07 -19.05
CA PRO A 28 -11.01 7.05 -18.22
C PRO A 28 -10.47 6.44 -16.92
N ARG A 29 -9.24 6.81 -16.57
CA ARG A 29 -8.42 6.11 -15.57
C ARG A 29 -9.01 6.20 -14.17
N GLU A 30 -9.59 7.34 -13.83
CA GLU A 30 -10.28 7.57 -12.57
C GLU A 30 -11.45 6.59 -12.36
N LYS A 31 -12.20 6.29 -13.43
CA LYS A 31 -13.30 5.31 -13.40
C LYS A 31 -12.79 3.88 -13.18
N ALA A 32 -11.60 3.56 -13.68
CA ALA A 32 -10.96 2.27 -13.44
C ALA A 32 -10.34 2.16 -12.03
N TRP A 33 -9.94 3.27 -11.42
CA TRP A 33 -9.31 3.31 -10.09
C TRP A 33 -10.31 3.27 -8.93
N HIS A 34 -11.47 3.94 -9.03
CA HIS A 34 -12.46 3.96 -7.95
C HIS A 34 -12.86 2.57 -7.42
N PRO A 35 -13.11 1.53 -8.25
CA PRO A 35 -13.43 0.18 -7.77
C PRO A 35 -12.27 -0.51 -7.04
N LEU A 36 -11.02 -0.16 -7.35
CA LEU A 36 -9.84 -0.78 -6.75
C LEU A 36 -9.64 -0.30 -5.31
N PHE A 37 -9.79 1.01 -5.07
CA PHE A 37 -9.80 1.56 -3.71
C PHE A 37 -11.04 1.13 -2.92
N ALA A 38 -12.24 1.20 -3.52
CA ALA A 38 -13.47 0.76 -2.88
C ALA A 38 -13.46 -0.75 -2.54
N GLY A 39 -12.80 -1.57 -3.36
CA GLY A 39 -12.57 -2.99 -3.12
C GLY A 39 -11.57 -3.26 -2.00
N GLY A 40 -10.52 -2.45 -1.89
CA GLY A 40 -9.31 -2.76 -1.12
C GLY A 40 -8.30 -3.58 -1.92
N HIS A 41 -8.34 -3.49 -3.26
CA HIS A 41 -7.32 -4.05 -4.18
C HIS A 41 -6.14 -3.10 -4.36
N ALA A 42 -6.36 -1.81 -4.08
CA ALA A 42 -5.36 -0.77 -4.04
C ALA A 42 -5.19 -0.23 -2.62
N THR A 43 -3.94 0.02 -2.22
CA THR A 43 -3.58 0.91 -1.11
C THR A 43 -2.94 2.15 -1.72
N GLY A 44 -3.29 3.35 -1.26
CA GLY A 44 -2.64 4.55 -1.77
C GLY A 44 -2.85 5.77 -0.89
N VAL A 45 -1.91 6.71 -1.01
CA VAL A 45 -1.79 7.91 -0.19
C VAL A 45 -1.59 9.13 -1.08
N VAL A 46 -2.12 10.27 -0.64
CA VAL A 46 -1.82 11.59 -1.19
C VAL A 46 -0.90 12.36 -0.27
N VAL A 47 -0.08 13.22 -0.87
CA VAL A 47 0.60 14.31 -0.18
C VAL A 47 -0.16 15.60 -0.51
N GLU A 48 -0.61 16.30 0.52
CA GLU A 48 -1.31 17.58 0.42
C GLU A 48 -0.43 18.73 0.87
N ASP A 49 -0.53 19.87 0.19
CA ASP A 49 0.01 21.14 0.66
C ASP A 49 -0.99 22.26 0.38
N GLY A 50 -1.22 23.14 1.36
CA GLY A 50 -2.27 24.18 1.27
C GLY A 50 -3.69 23.64 1.03
N GLY A 51 -3.98 22.38 1.36
CA GLY A 51 -5.26 21.72 1.07
C GLY A 51 -5.42 21.23 -0.37
N GLN A 52 -4.36 21.26 -1.19
CA GLN A 52 -4.34 20.69 -2.54
C GLN A 52 -3.48 19.43 -2.58
N VAL A 53 -3.93 18.40 -3.31
CA VAL A 53 -3.10 17.22 -3.62
C VAL A 53 -1.96 17.64 -4.54
N ILE A 54 -0.72 17.46 -4.08
CA ILE A 54 0.50 17.78 -4.84
C ILE A 54 1.22 16.53 -5.37
N ALA A 55 0.99 15.38 -4.74
CA ALA A 55 1.51 14.08 -5.18
C ALA A 55 0.68 12.92 -4.64
N PHE A 56 0.90 11.73 -5.19
CA PHE A 56 0.36 10.49 -4.66
C PHE A 56 1.31 9.30 -4.89
N GLY A 57 1.13 8.28 -4.06
CA GLY A 57 1.65 6.93 -4.27
C GLY A 57 0.50 5.93 -4.17
N MET A 58 0.42 4.99 -5.10
CA MET A 58 -0.60 3.94 -5.16
C MET A 58 0.09 2.60 -5.38
N SER A 59 -0.43 1.55 -4.76
CA SER A 59 0.09 0.20 -4.91
C SER A 59 -1.05 -0.79 -5.07
N LEU A 60 -0.87 -1.71 -6.00
CA LEU A 60 -1.87 -2.68 -6.46
C LEU A 60 -1.39 -4.10 -6.17
N PHE A 61 -2.23 -4.91 -5.54
CA PHE A 61 -1.96 -6.33 -5.36
C PHE A 61 -2.33 -7.09 -6.63
N ILE A 62 -1.33 -7.73 -7.24
CA ILE A 62 -1.48 -8.49 -8.49
C ILE A 62 -1.24 -9.99 -8.24
N SER A 63 -1.68 -10.83 -9.17
CA SER A 63 -1.33 -12.25 -9.15
C SER A 63 0.01 -12.51 -9.87
N GLU A 64 0.58 -13.70 -9.70
CA GLU A 64 1.83 -14.08 -10.35
C GLU A 64 1.71 -14.10 -11.87
N GLU A 65 0.57 -14.54 -12.40
CA GLU A 65 0.31 -14.57 -13.85
C GLU A 65 0.31 -13.15 -14.44
N LEU A 66 -0.28 -12.18 -13.73
CA LEU A 66 -0.25 -10.77 -14.13
C LEU A 66 1.15 -10.16 -13.97
N ARG A 67 1.94 -10.59 -12.98
CA ARG A 67 3.33 -10.17 -12.81
C ARG A 67 4.19 -10.60 -14.01
N GLN A 68 4.08 -11.88 -14.39
CA GLN A 68 4.78 -12.43 -15.55
C GLN A 68 4.31 -11.78 -16.86
N ALA A 69 3.01 -11.50 -17.02
CA ALA A 69 2.50 -10.75 -18.16
C ALA A 69 3.07 -9.33 -18.23
N ILE A 70 3.19 -8.63 -17.10
CA ILE A 70 3.82 -7.30 -17.02
C ILE A 70 5.30 -7.34 -17.41
N ILE A 71 6.05 -8.35 -16.96
CA ILE A 71 7.49 -8.49 -17.29
C ILE A 71 7.68 -8.83 -18.78
N THR A 72 6.89 -9.75 -19.33
CA THR A 72 7.12 -10.32 -20.66
C THR A 72 6.44 -9.57 -21.81
N ALA A 73 5.30 -8.91 -21.60
CA ALA A 73 4.57 -8.25 -22.70
C ALA A 73 5.33 -7.02 -23.24
N PRO A 74 5.28 -6.73 -24.56
CA PRO A 74 5.93 -5.55 -25.16
C PRO A 74 5.17 -4.24 -24.92
N ASN A 75 4.30 -4.19 -23.91
CA ASN A 75 3.44 -3.06 -23.57
C ASN A 75 3.81 -2.50 -22.18
N PRO A 76 3.53 -1.21 -21.91
CA PRO A 76 3.55 -0.66 -20.56
C PRO A 76 2.49 -1.27 -19.62
N ILE A 77 2.63 -1.01 -18.33
CA ILE A 77 1.78 -1.57 -17.27
C ILE A 77 0.32 -1.16 -17.43
N SER A 78 0.03 0.11 -17.71
CA SER A 78 -1.34 0.65 -17.66
C SER A 78 -2.35 -0.13 -18.56
N PRO A 79 -2.06 -0.46 -19.84
CA PRO A 79 -2.91 -1.33 -20.66
C PRO A 79 -3.12 -2.77 -20.15
N LEU A 80 -2.27 -3.27 -19.26
CA LEU A 80 -2.37 -4.62 -18.68
C LEU A 80 -3.18 -4.64 -17.38
N LEU A 81 -3.19 -3.52 -16.64
CA LEU A 81 -4.00 -3.37 -15.43
C LEU A 81 -5.48 -3.07 -15.73
N PHE A 82 -5.77 -2.41 -16.86
CA PHE A 82 -7.08 -1.87 -17.20
C PHE A 82 -7.66 -2.52 -18.46
N PRO A 83 -8.99 -2.56 -18.66
CA PRO A 83 -9.60 -3.13 -19.87
C PRO A 83 -9.03 -2.51 -21.17
N PRO A 84 -8.93 -3.29 -22.26
CA PRO A 84 -9.67 -4.52 -22.53
C PRO A 84 -8.94 -5.85 -22.20
N TYR A 85 -7.69 -5.85 -21.74
CA TYR A 85 -6.93 -7.10 -21.62
C TYR A 85 -7.57 -8.10 -20.62
N PRO A 86 -7.83 -9.36 -21.05
CA PRO A 86 -8.42 -10.38 -20.20
C PRO A 86 -7.35 -11.26 -19.55
N GLN A 87 -7.49 -11.53 -18.25
CA GLN A 87 -7.41 -12.88 -17.65
C GLN A 87 -7.62 -12.82 -16.13
N ASN A 88 -7.70 -14.00 -15.50
CA ASN A 88 -8.16 -14.23 -14.14
C ASN A 88 -7.19 -13.70 -13.07
N GLY A 89 -7.26 -12.41 -12.74
CA GLY A 89 -6.42 -11.76 -11.73
C GLY A 89 -7.17 -11.25 -10.49
N ILE A 90 -6.45 -11.02 -9.38
CA ILE A 90 -6.99 -10.47 -8.12
C ILE A 90 -7.82 -9.21 -8.36
N LEU A 91 -7.36 -8.32 -9.27
CA LEU A 91 -8.00 -7.04 -9.61
C LEU A 91 -9.42 -7.14 -10.19
N ARG A 92 -9.84 -8.32 -10.70
CA ARG A 92 -11.19 -8.56 -11.26
C ARG A 92 -12.01 -9.60 -10.50
N ARG A 93 -11.48 -10.18 -9.41
CA ARG A 93 -12.28 -11.03 -8.52
C ARG A 93 -13.38 -10.20 -7.85
N SER A 94 -14.43 -10.87 -7.35
CA SER A 94 -15.35 -10.20 -6.44
C SER A 94 -14.59 -9.66 -5.23
N LYS A 95 -15.03 -8.53 -4.66
CA LYS A 95 -14.36 -7.86 -3.54
C LYS A 95 -13.94 -8.82 -2.42
N ARG A 96 -14.80 -9.78 -2.08
CA ARG A 96 -14.52 -10.83 -1.10
C ARG A 96 -13.41 -11.79 -1.58
N ALA A 97 -13.57 -12.39 -2.76
CA ALA A 97 -12.60 -13.33 -3.31
C ALA A 97 -11.21 -12.71 -3.62
N ALA A 98 -11.15 -11.39 -3.81
CA ALA A 98 -9.90 -10.64 -3.89
C ALA A 98 -9.26 -10.44 -2.50
N GLN A 99 -10.06 -10.05 -1.49
CA GLN A 99 -9.58 -9.90 -0.10
C GLN A 99 -9.11 -11.23 0.49
N ASP A 100 -9.83 -12.31 0.25
CA ASP A 100 -9.44 -13.66 0.65
C ASP A 100 -8.12 -14.07 -0.03
N ALA A 101 -7.93 -13.73 -1.31
CA ALA A 101 -6.67 -13.99 -2.04
C ALA A 101 -5.48 -13.17 -1.52
N ILE A 102 -5.68 -11.89 -1.23
CA ILE A 102 -4.65 -11.01 -0.65
C ILE A 102 -4.26 -11.50 0.75
N LEU A 103 -5.24 -11.91 1.56
CA LEU A 103 -5.02 -12.45 2.90
C LEU A 103 -4.27 -13.79 2.86
N GLN A 104 -4.59 -14.67 1.91
CA GLN A 104 -3.88 -15.95 1.74
C GLN A 104 -2.44 -15.72 1.26
N ALA A 105 -2.23 -14.89 0.24
CA ALA A 105 -0.89 -14.58 -0.26
C ALA A 105 0.00 -13.92 0.82
N HIS A 106 -0.56 -13.03 1.65
CA HIS A 106 0.16 -12.44 2.81
C HIS A 106 0.59 -13.50 3.84
N ARG A 107 -0.15 -14.59 3.99
CA ARG A 107 0.14 -15.68 4.94
C ARG A 107 1.08 -16.76 4.40
N ASP A 108 1.11 -16.95 3.09
CA ASP A 108 1.78 -18.08 2.45
C ASP A 108 2.99 -17.62 1.62
N SER A 109 2.80 -17.44 0.31
CA SER A 109 3.84 -17.18 -0.70
C SER A 109 4.43 -15.77 -0.67
N GLY A 110 3.74 -14.84 -0.02
CA GLY A 110 3.93 -13.40 -0.18
C GLY A 110 3.10 -12.81 -1.33
N LEU A 111 2.98 -11.49 -1.31
CA LEU A 111 2.19 -10.65 -2.21
C LEU A 111 3.04 -10.04 -3.33
N ASN A 112 2.52 -10.05 -4.56
CA ASN A 112 3.10 -9.32 -5.69
C ASN A 112 2.48 -7.92 -5.77
N LEU A 113 3.33 -6.88 -5.86
CA LEU A 113 2.92 -5.48 -5.76
C LEU A 113 3.33 -4.69 -7.00
N VAL A 114 2.41 -3.87 -7.55
CA VAL A 114 2.71 -2.88 -8.61
C VAL A 114 2.54 -1.48 -8.06
N GLY A 115 3.58 -0.65 -8.16
CA GLY A 115 3.58 0.75 -7.73
C GLY A 115 3.28 1.73 -8.86
N LEU A 116 2.27 2.59 -8.66
CA LEU A 116 1.95 3.77 -9.46
C LEU A 116 2.16 5.03 -8.60
N TYR A 117 2.42 6.17 -9.22
CA TYR A 117 2.78 7.40 -8.53
C TYR A 117 2.59 8.63 -9.42
N GLY A 118 2.55 9.80 -8.80
CA GLY A 118 2.49 11.06 -9.51
C GLY A 118 2.79 12.25 -8.62
N TRP A 119 3.14 13.36 -9.25
CA TRP A 119 3.33 14.66 -8.63
C TRP A 119 3.04 15.75 -9.65
N ARG A 120 2.63 16.92 -9.17
CA ARG A 120 2.50 18.12 -9.99
C ARG A 120 3.87 18.60 -10.44
N GLU A 121 3.97 19.11 -11.67
CA GLU A 121 5.23 19.40 -12.36
C GLU A 121 6.10 20.42 -11.60
N GLU A 122 5.49 21.42 -10.98
CA GLU A 122 6.16 22.44 -10.16
C GLU A 122 6.82 21.87 -8.88
N TYR A 123 6.53 20.63 -8.50
CA TYR A 123 7.20 19.91 -7.41
C TYR A 123 8.18 18.83 -7.89
N ALA A 124 8.42 18.68 -9.20
CA ALA A 124 9.17 17.55 -9.77
C ALA A 124 10.57 17.39 -9.15
N ASP A 125 11.30 18.50 -8.90
CA ASP A 125 12.62 18.49 -8.26
C ASP A 125 12.61 18.82 -6.75
N CYS A 126 11.45 18.82 -6.09
CA CYS A 126 11.34 19.03 -4.64
C CYS A 126 11.87 17.82 -3.84
N PRO A 127 13.01 17.92 -3.11
CA PRO A 127 13.59 16.78 -2.41
C PRO A 127 12.74 16.35 -1.21
N ALA A 128 12.13 17.32 -0.51
CA ALA A 128 11.25 17.07 0.63
C ALA A 128 10.02 16.24 0.23
N LEU A 129 9.42 16.52 -0.94
CA LEU A 129 8.31 15.72 -1.46
C LEU A 129 8.72 14.28 -1.73
N ARG A 130 9.89 14.06 -2.34
CA ARG A 130 10.43 12.71 -2.61
C ARG A 130 10.67 11.93 -1.31
N GLN A 131 11.19 12.59 -0.26
CA GLN A 131 11.36 12.00 1.07
C GLN A 131 10.01 11.63 1.71
N VAL A 132 9.03 12.53 1.67
CA VAL A 132 7.66 12.30 2.19
C VAL A 132 7.00 11.12 1.46
N LEU A 133 7.11 11.04 0.13
CA LEU A 133 6.61 9.90 -0.65
C LEU A 133 7.31 8.59 -0.24
N TYR A 134 8.63 8.57 -0.09
CA TYR A 134 9.39 7.40 0.34
C TYR A 134 9.01 6.93 1.76
N GLN A 135 8.95 7.85 2.73
CA GLN A 135 8.50 7.55 4.09
C GLN A 135 7.06 7.03 4.11
N SER A 136 6.16 7.62 3.32
CA SER A 136 4.77 7.16 3.23
C SER A 136 4.65 5.76 2.61
N PHE A 137 5.45 5.47 1.59
CA PHE A 137 5.50 4.16 0.93
C PHE A 137 6.00 3.09 1.91
N HIS A 138 7.09 3.32 2.64
CA HIS A 138 7.54 2.39 3.68
C HIS A 138 6.49 2.25 4.80
N LEU A 139 5.92 3.36 5.30
CA LEU A 139 4.94 3.33 6.39
C LEU A 139 3.73 2.43 6.09
N VAL A 140 3.20 2.48 4.86
CA VAL A 140 2.01 1.69 4.46
C VAL A 140 2.34 0.30 3.90
N HIS A 141 3.62 -0.06 3.74
CA HIS A 141 4.03 -1.39 3.24
C HIS A 141 4.93 -2.21 4.18
N ARG A 142 5.54 -1.63 5.22
CA ARG A 142 6.51 -2.25 6.17
C ARG A 142 5.98 -3.39 7.07
N GLY A 143 4.96 -4.10 6.62
CA GLY A 143 4.49 -5.35 7.21
C GLY A 143 3.68 -6.19 6.23
N TYR A 144 3.68 -5.89 4.92
CA TYR A 144 3.26 -6.88 3.95
C TYR A 144 4.36 -7.92 3.77
N HIS A 145 4.02 -9.19 3.83
CA HIS A 145 4.88 -10.26 3.35
C HIS A 145 4.89 -10.16 1.83
N LEU A 146 5.87 -9.44 1.27
CA LEU A 146 5.95 -9.20 -0.17
C LEU A 146 6.78 -10.31 -0.85
N ALA A 147 6.28 -10.83 -1.98
CA ALA A 147 7.00 -11.73 -2.86
C ALA A 147 7.78 -10.95 -3.94
N SER A 148 7.20 -9.86 -4.45
CA SER A 148 7.87 -8.96 -5.40
C SER A 148 7.29 -7.55 -5.39
N PHE A 149 8.07 -6.60 -5.92
CA PHE A 149 7.64 -5.24 -6.23
C PHE A 149 8.04 -4.87 -7.66
N LEU A 150 7.11 -4.31 -8.43
CA LEU A 150 7.31 -3.78 -9.79
C LEU A 150 6.84 -2.33 -9.89
N LYS A 151 7.52 -1.52 -10.70
CA LYS A 151 7.13 -0.14 -11.04
C LYS A 151 7.68 0.24 -12.41
N GLU A 152 6.97 1.13 -13.12
CA GLU A 152 7.51 1.86 -14.26
C GLU A 152 8.16 3.17 -13.83
N VAL A 153 9.34 3.50 -14.38
CA VAL A 153 10.09 4.73 -14.10
C VAL A 153 10.51 5.42 -15.39
N TYR A 154 10.59 6.75 -15.36
CA TYR A 154 10.66 7.56 -16.57
C TYR A 154 12.00 8.32 -16.67
N GLY A 155 12.84 7.85 -17.60
CA GLY A 155 14.17 8.41 -17.86
C GLY A 155 15.30 7.81 -17.01
N ASP A 156 16.54 7.94 -17.51
CA ASP A 156 17.72 7.30 -16.92
C ASP A 156 18.03 7.75 -15.50
N ARG A 157 17.78 9.02 -15.16
CA ARG A 157 18.02 9.57 -13.82
C ARG A 157 17.19 8.85 -12.74
N GLU A 158 15.95 8.48 -13.07
CA GLU A 158 15.08 7.76 -12.14
C GLU A 158 15.43 6.26 -12.10
N ARG A 159 15.72 5.64 -13.25
CA ARG A 159 16.24 4.27 -13.33
C ARG A 159 17.48 4.06 -12.46
N GLU A 160 18.49 4.93 -12.59
CA GLU A 160 19.71 4.87 -11.78
C GLU A 160 19.48 5.29 -10.31
N ALA A 161 18.37 5.96 -9.98
CA ALA A 161 17.96 6.15 -8.58
C ALA A 161 17.46 4.83 -7.99
N TYR A 162 16.55 4.13 -8.68
CA TYR A 162 16.00 2.85 -8.22
C TYR A 162 17.02 1.70 -8.24
N LYS A 163 17.93 1.66 -9.21
CA LYS A 163 19.04 0.69 -9.22
C LYS A 163 19.93 0.82 -7.98
N ARG A 164 20.18 2.05 -7.51
CA ARG A 164 20.91 2.32 -6.26
C ARG A 164 20.12 1.99 -4.98
N LEU A 165 18.84 1.62 -5.09
CA LEU A 165 18.06 1.06 -3.98
C LEU A 165 18.09 -0.48 -3.95
N GLY A 166 18.63 -1.13 -4.99
CA GLY A 166 18.66 -2.58 -5.16
C GLY A 166 17.80 -3.11 -6.33
N LEU A 167 17.00 -2.27 -7.00
CA LEU A 167 16.07 -2.77 -8.03
C LEU A 167 16.78 -3.17 -9.33
N GLU A 168 16.36 -4.31 -9.87
CA GLU A 168 16.69 -4.76 -11.22
C GLU A 168 15.85 -4.02 -12.28
N CYS A 169 16.37 -3.99 -13.51
CA CYS A 169 15.69 -3.43 -14.67
C CYS A 169 15.21 -4.55 -15.59
N TYR A 170 14.01 -5.08 -15.34
CA TYR A 170 13.41 -6.16 -16.14
C TYR A 170 13.14 -5.76 -17.60
N LYS A 171 12.86 -4.48 -17.88
CA LYS A 171 12.53 -4.02 -19.24
C LYS A 171 13.04 -2.61 -19.50
N ALA A 172 13.71 -2.41 -20.62
CA ALA A 172 14.17 -1.11 -21.10
C ALA A 172 13.31 -0.63 -22.29
N PRO A 173 13.30 0.70 -22.61
CA PRO A 173 12.46 1.28 -23.66
C PRO A 173 12.55 0.60 -25.04
N ASP A 174 13.70 -0.01 -25.39
CA ASP A 174 13.90 -0.72 -26.65
C ASP A 174 13.07 -2.01 -26.78
N LYS A 175 12.73 -2.65 -25.64
CA LYS A 175 11.96 -3.92 -25.57
C LYS A 175 10.45 -3.74 -25.74
N TYR A 176 9.97 -2.50 -25.65
CA TYR A 176 8.57 -2.18 -25.89
C TYR A 176 8.27 -2.05 -27.39
N ASN A 177 6.99 -2.11 -27.74
CA ASN A 177 6.49 -1.92 -29.10
C ASN A 177 7.10 -0.63 -29.73
N PRO A 178 7.75 -0.71 -30.92
CA PRO A 178 8.38 0.43 -31.58
C PRO A 178 7.53 1.69 -31.67
N HIS A 179 6.21 1.54 -31.88
CA HIS A 179 5.27 2.66 -32.00
C HIS A 179 5.06 3.45 -30.70
N LEU A 180 5.46 2.90 -29.55
CA LEU A 180 5.31 3.52 -28.23
C LEU A 180 6.64 4.11 -27.69
N ARG A 181 7.79 3.78 -28.30
CA ARG A 181 9.15 4.00 -27.75
C ARG A 181 9.44 5.40 -27.22
N ARG A 182 8.86 6.46 -27.80
CA ARG A 182 9.02 7.85 -27.33
C ARG A 182 8.51 8.08 -25.89
N TYR A 183 7.59 7.25 -25.42
CA TYR A 183 6.95 7.34 -24.11
C TYR A 183 7.22 6.12 -23.23
N CYS A 184 8.10 5.20 -23.65
CA CYS A 184 8.30 3.95 -22.95
C CYS A 184 9.13 4.13 -21.68
N PRO A 185 8.66 3.63 -20.52
CA PRO A 185 9.42 3.62 -19.28
C PRO A 185 10.53 2.57 -19.28
N TYR A 186 11.28 2.54 -18.18
CA TYR A 186 11.90 1.32 -17.70
C TYR A 186 10.96 0.61 -16.74
N LEU A 187 10.78 -0.71 -16.90
CA LEU A 187 10.20 -1.55 -15.86
C LEU A 187 11.32 -1.94 -14.88
N VAL A 188 11.22 -1.44 -13.65
CA VAL A 188 12.11 -1.79 -12.55
C VAL A 188 11.37 -2.59 -11.49
N GLY A 189 12.10 -3.41 -10.74
CA GLY A 189 11.52 -4.17 -9.65
C GLY A 189 12.52 -5.07 -8.94
N ILE A 190 12.01 -5.92 -8.06
CA ILE A 190 12.80 -6.91 -7.33
C ILE A 190 11.89 -8.03 -6.80
N GLU A 191 12.37 -9.27 -6.84
CA GLU A 191 11.77 -10.41 -6.15
C GLU A 191 12.44 -10.63 -4.78
N ARG A 192 11.71 -11.17 -3.79
CA ARG A 192 12.22 -11.49 -2.44
C ARG A 192 13.51 -12.33 -2.48
N SER A 193 13.61 -13.24 -3.44
CA SER A 193 14.76 -14.13 -3.66
C SER A 193 16.04 -13.40 -4.12
N GLN A 194 15.93 -12.15 -4.59
CA GLN A 194 17.01 -11.35 -5.15
C GLN A 194 17.49 -10.24 -4.20
N VAL A 195 16.80 -10.01 -3.08
CA VAL A 195 17.09 -8.94 -2.12
C VAL A 195 18.41 -9.20 -1.38
N SER A 196 19.37 -8.28 -1.50
CA SER A 196 20.53 -8.25 -0.60
C SER A 196 20.16 -7.57 0.71
N LEU A 197 20.75 -8.00 1.82
CA LEU A 197 20.58 -7.33 3.13
C LEU A 197 21.21 -5.92 3.18
N GLU A 198 22.08 -5.60 2.22
CA GLU A 198 22.70 -4.29 2.07
C GLU A 198 21.82 -3.30 1.28
N ASP A 199 20.78 -3.78 0.59
CA ASP A 199 19.91 -2.96 -0.25
C ASP A 199 18.95 -2.10 0.60
N ARG A 200 18.69 -0.87 0.15
CA ARG A 200 17.68 -0.01 0.79
C ARG A 200 16.24 -0.50 0.60
N THR A 201 16.01 -1.44 -0.32
CA THR A 201 14.73 -2.16 -0.41
C THR A 201 14.63 -3.34 0.56
N ALA A 202 15.69 -3.75 1.27
CA ALA A 202 15.63 -4.87 2.21
C ALA A 202 14.53 -4.67 3.28
N ASP A 203 14.38 -3.45 3.81
CA ASP A 203 13.32 -3.06 4.76
C ASP A 203 11.88 -3.33 4.26
N LEU A 204 11.67 -3.34 2.93
CA LEU A 204 10.37 -3.65 2.33
C LEU A 204 10.08 -5.17 2.34
N PHE A 205 11.12 -6.00 2.36
CA PHE A 205 11.02 -7.46 2.31
C PHE A 205 11.39 -8.15 3.64
N GLN A 206 11.92 -7.43 4.63
CA GLN A 206 12.13 -7.93 6.00
C GLN A 206 10.89 -8.63 6.61
N PRO A 207 9.65 -8.14 6.44
CA PRO A 207 8.48 -8.83 6.99
C PRO A 207 8.30 -10.23 6.39
N SER A 208 8.21 -11.24 7.26
CA SER A 208 7.80 -12.60 6.92
C SER A 208 6.28 -12.75 6.90
N ALA A 209 5.79 -13.95 6.57
CA ALA A 209 4.41 -14.33 6.86
C ALA A 209 4.09 -14.09 8.36
N PRO A 210 2.88 -13.57 8.69
CA PRO A 210 2.48 -13.30 10.06
C PRO A 210 2.25 -14.58 10.86
N GLN A 211 2.99 -14.75 11.96
CA GLN A 211 2.79 -15.88 12.89
C GLN A 211 1.48 -15.78 13.69
N LEU A 212 0.91 -14.58 13.81
CA LEU A 212 -0.32 -14.31 14.54
C LEU A 212 -1.38 -13.74 13.59
N HIS A 213 -2.53 -14.40 13.53
CA HIS A 213 -3.65 -14.04 12.64
C HIS A 213 -4.77 -13.33 13.41
N LEU A 214 -4.79 -12.00 13.33
CA LEU A 214 -5.87 -11.19 13.91
C LEU A 214 -7.05 -11.03 12.96
N GLY A 215 -8.26 -10.92 13.52
CA GLY A 215 -9.49 -10.61 12.78
C GLY A 215 -9.49 -9.18 12.22
N ASN A 216 -10.30 -8.93 11.17
CA ASN A 216 -10.30 -7.64 10.46
C ASN A 216 -10.55 -6.44 11.38
N LEU A 217 -11.40 -6.61 12.40
CA LEU A 217 -11.69 -5.55 13.38
C LEU A 217 -10.50 -5.27 14.32
N GLN A 218 -9.85 -6.32 14.83
CA GLN A 218 -8.62 -6.22 15.63
C GLN A 218 -7.50 -5.54 14.82
N ARG A 219 -7.29 -5.95 13.56
CA ARG A 219 -6.35 -5.27 12.65
C ARG A 219 -6.72 -3.80 12.46
N SER A 220 -7.99 -3.46 12.23
CA SER A 220 -8.44 -2.07 12.07
C SER A 220 -8.16 -1.20 13.30
N ILE A 221 -8.42 -1.72 14.50
CA ILE A 221 -8.13 -1.05 15.78
C ILE A 221 -6.62 -0.77 15.93
N ILE A 222 -5.76 -1.75 15.61
CA ILE A 222 -4.31 -1.58 15.62
C ILE A 222 -3.85 -0.56 14.57
N GLN A 223 -4.31 -0.69 13.32
CA GLN A 223 -3.93 0.19 12.23
C GLN A 223 -4.26 1.65 12.54
N LEU A 224 -5.45 1.95 13.07
CA LEU A 224 -5.81 3.29 13.52
C LEU A 224 -4.91 3.77 14.68
N ALA A 225 -4.66 2.92 15.68
CA ALA A 225 -3.80 3.24 16.81
C ALA A 225 -2.33 3.50 16.43
N TRP A 226 -1.85 2.87 15.36
CA TRP A 226 -0.44 2.83 14.95
C TRP A 226 -0.10 3.79 13.81
N LEU A 227 -0.90 3.82 12.74
CA LEU A 227 -0.66 4.62 11.54
C LEU A 227 -1.17 6.06 11.70
N CYS A 228 -2.30 6.25 12.38
CA CYS A 228 -2.89 7.57 12.67
C CYS A 228 -2.60 8.07 14.10
N ARG A 229 -1.98 7.24 14.95
CA ARG A 229 -1.63 7.53 16.37
C ARG A 229 -2.81 7.98 17.26
N ILE A 230 -4.05 7.63 16.92
CA ILE A 230 -5.25 8.08 17.62
C ILE A 230 -5.61 7.28 18.87
N ASN A 231 -6.29 7.91 19.84
CA ASN A 231 -6.69 7.32 21.11
C ASN A 231 -7.93 6.40 20.99
N ASN A 232 -8.34 5.73 22.07
CA ASN A 232 -9.44 4.76 22.01
C ASN A 232 -10.80 5.39 21.66
N ALA A 233 -11.10 6.60 22.15
CA ALA A 233 -12.34 7.32 21.83
C ALA A 233 -12.41 7.68 20.33
N GLN A 234 -11.29 8.14 19.76
CA GLN A 234 -11.17 8.42 18.32
C GLN A 234 -11.25 7.13 17.47
N ILE A 235 -10.70 6.01 17.94
CA ILE A 235 -10.86 4.70 17.27
C ILE A 235 -12.33 4.27 17.29
N ALA A 236 -13.02 4.48 18.42
CA ALA A 236 -14.43 4.16 18.59
C ALA A 236 -15.31 5.01 17.66
N GLU A 237 -15.01 6.30 17.52
CA GLU A 237 -15.62 7.22 16.55
C GLU A 237 -15.44 6.72 15.10
N CYS A 238 -14.20 6.44 14.67
CA CYS A 238 -13.90 5.94 13.33
C CYS A 238 -14.66 4.64 12.97
N LEU A 239 -14.82 3.75 13.94
CA LEU A 239 -15.41 2.42 13.78
C LEU A 239 -16.88 2.32 14.22
N GLU A 240 -17.53 3.43 14.55
CA GLU A 240 -18.95 3.51 14.99
C GLU A 240 -19.30 2.53 16.13
N MET A 241 -18.46 2.50 17.17
CA MET A 241 -18.66 1.66 18.35
C MET A 241 -18.46 2.43 19.66
N GLN A 242 -18.72 1.78 20.78
CA GLN A 242 -18.44 2.34 22.11
C GLN A 242 -16.94 2.22 22.44
N GLU A 243 -16.39 3.18 23.18
CA GLU A 243 -14.98 3.11 23.61
C GLU A 243 -14.70 1.84 24.45
N ALA A 244 -15.67 1.43 25.27
CA ALA A 244 -15.60 0.18 26.02
C ALA A 244 -15.40 -1.05 25.13
N THR A 245 -15.96 -1.06 23.90
CA THR A 245 -15.76 -2.14 22.91
C THR A 245 -14.31 -2.15 22.39
N VAL A 246 -13.72 -0.97 22.13
CA VAL A 246 -12.30 -0.84 21.77
C VAL A 246 -11.40 -1.34 22.90
N GLN A 247 -11.69 -0.94 24.16
CA GLN A 247 -10.98 -1.40 25.34
C GLN A 247 -11.09 -2.92 25.53
N TRP A 248 -12.28 -3.49 25.31
CA TRP A 248 -12.49 -4.94 25.34
C TRP A 248 -11.64 -5.65 24.28
N HIS A 249 -11.58 -5.17 23.04
CA HIS A 249 -10.74 -5.77 22.00
C HIS A 249 -9.25 -5.76 22.34
N TRP A 250 -8.73 -4.72 23.00
CA TRP A 250 -7.33 -4.71 23.47
C TRP A 250 -7.07 -5.79 24.53
N ALA A 251 -7.99 -5.97 25.48
CA ALA A 251 -7.89 -7.01 26.50
C ALA A 251 -8.06 -8.43 25.89
N GLU A 252 -8.98 -8.57 24.95
CA GLU A 252 -9.28 -9.84 24.27
C GLU A 252 -8.10 -10.32 23.43
N MET A 253 -7.38 -9.44 22.73
CA MET A 253 -6.14 -9.81 22.02
C MET A 253 -5.07 -10.35 22.98
N CYS A 254 -4.85 -9.67 24.12
CA CYS A 254 -3.98 -10.18 25.21
C CYS A 254 -4.42 -11.57 25.71
N ARG A 255 -5.73 -11.79 25.86
CA ARG A 255 -6.32 -13.02 26.42
C ARG A 255 -6.27 -14.20 25.44
N GLN A 256 -6.49 -13.95 24.16
CA GLN A 256 -6.43 -14.96 23.09
C GLN A 256 -4.99 -15.35 22.74
N HIS A 257 -4.02 -14.44 22.91
CA HIS A 257 -2.64 -14.61 22.45
C HIS A 257 -1.61 -14.20 23.53
N PRO A 258 -1.68 -14.75 24.76
CA PRO A 258 -0.83 -14.33 25.88
C PRO A 258 0.66 -14.57 25.62
N GLN A 259 1.01 -15.59 24.83
CA GLN A 259 2.38 -15.92 24.44
C GLN A 259 3.01 -14.89 23.50
N HIS A 260 2.21 -14.14 22.74
CA HIS A 260 2.70 -13.07 21.85
C HIS A 260 2.79 -11.75 22.60
N PHE A 261 1.73 -11.38 23.33
CA PHE A 261 1.63 -10.04 23.92
C PHE A 261 2.23 -9.92 25.33
N CYS A 262 2.68 -11.01 25.95
CA CYS A 262 3.32 -11.04 27.28
C CYS A 262 2.53 -10.29 28.37
N CYS A 263 1.20 -10.41 28.35
CA CYS A 263 0.30 -9.68 29.27
C CYS A 263 0.26 -10.35 30.66
N GLN A 264 1.39 -10.38 31.38
CA GLN A 264 1.61 -11.16 32.61
C GLN A 264 0.87 -10.64 33.87
N SER A 265 0.08 -9.57 33.80
CA SER A 265 -0.79 -9.14 34.90
C SER A 265 -2.23 -8.99 34.43
N GLN A 266 -3.14 -9.82 34.94
CA GLN A 266 -4.58 -9.67 34.72
C GLN A 266 -5.18 -8.41 35.41
N GLU A 267 -4.40 -7.76 36.27
CA GLU A 267 -4.80 -6.54 36.97
C GLU A 267 -4.77 -5.31 36.04
N ASN A 268 -5.97 -4.77 35.80
CA ASN A 268 -6.29 -3.52 35.09
C ASN A 268 -6.28 -3.57 33.55
N GLY A 269 -7.48 -3.64 32.96
CA GLY A 269 -7.75 -3.66 31.51
C GLY A 269 -7.24 -2.47 30.68
N ARG A 270 -6.63 -1.44 31.30
CA ARG A 270 -5.89 -0.38 30.60
C ARG A 270 -4.55 -0.83 30.01
N ARG A 271 -4.02 -2.00 30.42
CA ARG A 271 -2.67 -2.47 30.03
C ARG A 271 -2.58 -3.13 28.64
N GLY A 272 -3.70 -3.57 28.05
CA GLY A 272 -3.71 -4.34 26.80
C GLY A 272 -3.12 -3.59 25.59
N ARG A 273 -3.52 -2.33 25.37
CA ARG A 273 -3.04 -1.52 24.23
C ARG A 273 -1.51 -1.37 24.23
N GLY A 274 -0.89 -1.09 25.37
CA GLY A 274 0.57 -0.93 25.45
C GLY A 274 1.33 -2.22 25.10
N ALA A 275 0.82 -3.37 25.52
CA ALA A 275 1.40 -4.68 25.19
C ALA A 275 1.28 -4.99 23.70
N VAL A 276 0.08 -4.87 23.12
CA VAL A 276 -0.16 -5.11 21.69
C VAL A 276 0.65 -4.16 20.81
N MET A 277 0.74 -2.87 21.17
CA MET A 277 1.49 -1.88 20.39
C MET A 277 3.01 -2.09 20.45
N ARG A 278 3.56 -2.61 21.56
CA ARG A 278 4.97 -3.03 21.61
C ARG A 278 5.23 -4.25 20.73
N TYR A 279 4.31 -5.22 20.71
CA TYR A 279 4.44 -6.38 19.83
C TYR A 279 4.38 -5.96 18.36
N VAL A 280 3.40 -5.12 17.97
CA VAL A 280 3.26 -4.59 16.59
C VAL A 280 4.47 -3.75 16.16
N ALA A 281 5.20 -3.15 17.10
CA ALA A 281 6.45 -2.45 16.78
C ALA A 281 7.58 -3.38 16.32
N ALA A 282 7.63 -4.62 16.84
CA ALA A 282 8.58 -5.66 16.44
C ALA A 282 8.02 -6.58 15.33
N HIS A 283 6.69 -6.71 15.26
CA HIS A 283 5.95 -7.60 14.38
C HIS A 283 4.87 -6.82 13.61
N PRO A 284 5.26 -5.89 12.73
CA PRO A 284 4.32 -5.07 11.98
C PRO A 284 3.41 -5.90 11.08
N GLU A 285 3.82 -7.09 10.64
CA GLU A 285 3.10 -7.96 9.72
C GLU A 285 1.72 -8.43 10.21
N VAL A 286 1.53 -8.45 11.53
CA VAL A 286 0.31 -8.90 12.20
C VAL A 286 -0.86 -7.91 12.05
N MET A 287 -0.58 -6.64 11.76
CA MET A 287 -1.62 -5.66 11.43
C MET A 287 -2.00 -5.61 9.95
N TYR A 288 -1.38 -6.40 9.07
CA TYR A 288 -1.68 -6.43 7.63
C TYR A 288 -2.56 -7.65 7.24
N PRO A 289 -3.30 -7.60 6.10
CA PRO A 289 -3.49 -6.47 5.18
C PRO A 289 -4.19 -5.25 5.79
N LEU A 290 -3.95 -4.07 5.19
CA LEU A 290 -4.58 -2.82 5.61
C LEU A 290 -6.08 -2.80 5.31
N GLU A 291 -6.87 -2.48 6.33
CA GLU A 291 -8.33 -2.33 6.27
C GLU A 291 -8.73 -0.85 6.28
N ILE A 292 -7.97 0.01 6.97
CA ILE A 292 -8.28 1.44 7.11
C ILE A 292 -8.34 2.23 5.79
N PRO A 293 -7.61 1.93 4.69
CA PRO A 293 -7.79 2.65 3.43
C PRO A 293 -9.22 2.50 2.90
N LYS A 294 -9.80 1.29 3.01
CA LYS A 294 -11.18 0.98 2.61
C LYS A 294 -12.23 1.64 3.52
N LEU A 295 -11.91 1.85 4.80
CA LEU A 295 -12.75 2.63 5.72
C LEU A 295 -12.74 4.11 5.33
N PHE A 296 -11.56 4.70 5.20
CA PHE A 296 -11.37 6.12 4.89
C PHE A 296 -11.87 6.49 3.49
N TYR A 297 -11.78 5.57 2.51
CA TYR A 297 -12.39 5.75 1.20
C TYR A 297 -13.92 5.78 1.23
N LYS A 298 -14.56 5.15 2.22
CA LYS A 298 -16.01 5.25 2.47
C LYS A 298 -16.40 6.44 3.35
N LYS A 299 -15.44 6.97 4.12
CA LYS A 299 -15.61 8.01 5.14
C LYS A 299 -14.52 9.09 4.96
N PRO A 300 -14.60 9.90 3.89
CA PRO A 300 -13.50 10.79 3.48
C PRO A 300 -13.10 11.82 4.53
N GLU A 301 -14.06 12.24 5.37
CA GLU A 301 -13.86 13.12 6.51
C GLU A 301 -12.89 12.55 7.54
N LEU A 302 -12.89 11.23 7.77
CA LEU A 302 -11.93 10.57 8.68
C LEU A 302 -10.51 10.61 8.10
N ALA A 303 -10.35 10.44 6.79
CA ALA A 303 -9.05 10.52 6.12
C ALA A 303 -8.41 11.90 6.24
N ARG A 304 -9.23 12.95 6.13
CA ARG A 304 -8.82 14.36 6.29
C ARG A 304 -8.49 14.70 7.75
N ARG A 305 -9.30 14.21 8.70
CA ARG A 305 -9.13 14.47 10.14
C ARG A 305 -7.99 13.67 10.78
N TYR A 306 -7.68 12.49 10.26
CA TYR A 306 -6.70 11.55 10.81
C TYR A 306 -5.61 11.19 9.79
N PRO A 307 -4.70 12.14 9.47
CA PRO A 307 -3.57 11.88 8.59
C PRO A 307 -2.63 10.79 9.12
N LEU A 308 -1.80 10.29 8.21
CA LEU A 308 -0.71 9.37 8.53
C LEU A 308 0.40 10.10 9.29
N CYS A 309 0.81 9.54 10.43
CA CYS A 309 1.98 10.01 11.16
C CYS A 309 3.25 9.39 10.57
N LEU A 310 3.90 10.11 9.66
CA LEU A 310 5.28 9.80 9.26
C LEU A 310 6.21 9.85 10.48
N ILE A 311 7.28 9.06 10.42
CA ILE A 311 8.32 8.94 11.46
C ILE A 311 9.64 9.42 10.87
#